data_AF-X7YX25-F1
#
_entry.id   AF-X7YX25-F1
#
_cell.length_a   1.000
_cell.length_b   1.000
_cell.length_c   1.000
_cell.angle_alpha   90.00
_cell.angle_beta   90.00
_cell.angle_gamma   90.00
#
_symmetry.space_group_name_H-M   'P 1'
#
loop_
_entity.id
_entity.type
_entity.pdbx_description
1 polymer ?
#
loop_
_entity_poly.entity_id
_entity_poly.type
_entity_poly.pdbx_seq_one_letter_code
_entity_poly.pdbx_strand_id
1 'polypeptide(L)'
;HGTAGRRDRRPGRPGRNRPGRRGCGGRRTDRLRSGDVGDARLAAPKTVYAFPGQGIQHKGMGMEVGPGRRRPARCGRRGQIHRETLASPSCMWCATIRPASSRPVCTTTTRRRAYLTQFTQVAMATVAAAQVAEMREAGAFVEGAIACGHSVGEYTALACVTGIYELEALLEMVFHRGSKMHDIVPRDELGRSNYRLAAIRPSQIDLDDADVPAFVAEIAERTGEFLEIVNYNLRGSQYAIAGTVRGLEALEAEVERRREITGGKRSFILVPGIDVPFHSRYCASVSPNFAVRWTGSCRATRIPT
;
A
#
# COMPACT_ATOMS: atom_id res chain seq x y z
N HIS A 1 49.78 68.58 24.56
CA HIS A 1 50.06 67.39 25.40
C HIS A 1 48.92 66.40 25.18
N GLY A 2 49.08 65.13 24.81
CA GLY A 2 50.26 64.28 24.72
C GLY A 2 50.06 63.14 23.73
N THR A 3 51.17 62.45 23.50
CA THR A 3 51.50 61.52 22.42
C THR A 3 51.30 60.04 22.76
N ALA A 4 51.10 59.26 21.69
CA ALA A 4 51.60 57.91 21.42
C ALA A 4 51.00 56.66 22.10
N GLY A 5 50.80 55.62 21.28
CA GLY A 5 50.67 54.23 21.75
C GLY A 5 49.94 53.24 20.83
N ARG A 6 50.41 53.02 19.59
CA ARG A 6 49.97 51.88 18.74
C ARG A 6 50.42 50.55 19.35
N ARG A 7 49.52 49.55 19.42
CA ARG A 7 49.88 48.12 19.45
C ARG A 7 48.97 47.32 18.51
N ASP A 8 49.59 46.76 17.48
CA ASP A 8 49.03 45.79 16.55
C ASP A 8 48.62 44.49 17.27
N ARG A 9 47.42 43.98 16.98
CA ARG A 9 47.07 42.57 17.17
C ARG A 9 46.48 42.01 15.87
N ARG A 10 47.23 41.08 15.28
CA ARG A 10 46.93 40.34 14.05
C ARG A 10 45.71 39.40 14.21
N PRO A 11 44.96 39.13 13.12
CA PRO A 11 43.84 38.20 13.14
C PRO A 11 44.29 36.73 13.16
N GLY A 12 43.63 35.91 13.97
CA GLY A 12 43.87 34.48 14.11
C GLY A 12 43.52 33.70 12.84
N ARG A 13 44.42 32.79 12.45
CA ARG A 13 44.25 31.87 11.31
C ARG A 13 43.27 30.73 11.65
N PRO A 14 42.51 30.21 10.67
CA PRO A 14 41.64 29.05 10.84
C PRO A 14 42.45 27.74 10.89
N GLY A 15 42.11 26.88 11.86
CA GLY A 15 42.71 25.56 12.04
C GLY A 15 42.39 24.62 10.88
N ARG A 16 43.42 24.09 10.25
CA ARG A 16 43.35 23.05 9.21
C ARG A 16 43.09 21.68 9.86
N ASN A 17 41.92 21.09 9.66
CA ASN A 17 41.69 19.67 9.91
C ASN A 17 42.31 18.84 8.77
N ARG A 18 43.37 18.10 9.07
CA ARG A 18 43.90 17.02 8.22
C ARG A 18 43.18 15.71 8.57
N PRO A 19 42.82 14.85 7.60
CA PRO A 19 42.20 13.56 7.86
C PRO A 19 43.28 12.54 8.28
N GLY A 20 43.18 12.05 9.52
CA GLY A 20 44.01 10.96 10.02
C GLY A 20 43.50 9.60 9.55
N ARG A 21 44.17 9.01 8.55
CA ARG A 21 44.19 7.55 8.35
C ARG A 21 44.95 6.90 9.51
N ARG A 22 44.30 6.06 10.30
CA ARG A 22 44.88 4.93 11.07
C ARG A 22 43.75 3.89 11.15
N GLY A 23 43.85 2.69 10.59
CA GLY A 23 44.92 1.72 10.77
C GLY A 23 44.35 0.62 11.66
N CYS A 24 43.85 -0.47 11.06
CA CYS A 24 43.45 -1.67 11.78
C CYS A 24 44.69 -2.27 12.48
N GLY A 25 44.61 -2.51 13.79
CA GLY A 25 45.64 -3.23 14.53
C GLY A 25 45.75 -2.79 16.00
N GLY A 26 45.16 -3.59 16.90
CA GLY A 26 45.38 -3.47 18.34
C GLY A 26 44.10 -3.71 19.15
N ARG A 27 43.86 -4.96 19.57
CA ARG A 27 42.88 -5.23 20.63
C ARG A 27 43.49 -4.73 21.94
N ARG A 28 43.09 -3.54 22.40
CA ARG A 28 43.19 -3.18 23.82
C ARG A 28 42.02 -3.83 24.53
N THR A 29 42.31 -4.82 25.37
CA THR A 29 41.34 -5.33 26.34
C THR A 29 41.37 -4.43 27.56
N ASP A 30 40.63 -3.32 27.52
CA ASP A 30 40.32 -2.60 28.75
C ASP A 30 39.37 -3.48 29.57
N ARG A 31 39.81 -3.88 30.76
CA ARG A 31 38.96 -4.61 31.72
C ARG A 31 37.86 -3.67 32.18
N LEU A 32 36.62 -3.95 31.78
CA LEU A 32 35.42 -3.32 32.34
C LEU A 32 35.41 -3.54 33.86
N ARG A 33 35.32 -2.46 34.63
CA ARG A 33 35.19 -2.48 36.10
C ARG A 33 33.72 -2.66 36.48
N SER A 34 33.44 -3.19 37.67
CA SER A 34 32.05 -3.27 38.14
C SER A 34 31.49 -1.85 38.31
N GLY A 35 30.46 -1.53 37.53
CA GLY A 35 29.87 -0.18 37.46
C GLY A 35 30.03 0.51 36.11
N ASP A 36 30.81 -0.06 35.18
CA ASP A 36 30.88 0.46 33.80
C ASP A 36 29.58 0.15 33.05
N VAL A 37 28.87 1.20 32.67
CA VAL A 37 27.71 1.11 31.76
C VAL A 37 28.25 1.12 30.34
N GLY A 38 28.11 -0.02 29.65
CA GLY A 38 28.47 -0.15 28.23
C GLY A 38 27.25 0.01 27.33
N ASP A 39 27.36 0.85 26.31
CA ASP A 39 26.35 0.95 25.25
C ASP A 39 26.67 -0.03 24.13
N ALA A 40 25.66 -0.80 23.70
CA ALA A 40 25.75 -1.71 22.56
C ALA A 40 24.68 -1.37 21.52
N ARG A 41 25.07 -1.28 20.25
CA ARG A 41 24.15 -1.12 19.11
C ARG A 41 24.05 -2.43 18.34
N LEU A 42 22.89 -3.08 18.44
CA LEU A 42 22.62 -4.30 17.69
C LEU A 42 22.16 -3.96 16.27
N ALA A 43 22.45 -4.86 15.33
CA ALA A 43 21.88 -4.80 13.99
C ALA A 43 20.36 -5.01 14.06
N ALA A 44 19.61 -4.28 13.24
CA ALA A 44 18.17 -4.51 13.10
C ALA A 44 17.91 -5.91 12.52
N PRO A 45 16.83 -6.59 12.94
CA PRO A 45 16.42 -7.85 12.33
C PRO A 45 16.06 -7.65 10.85
N LYS A 46 16.06 -8.74 10.07
CA LYS A 46 15.50 -8.69 8.71
C LYS A 46 14.01 -8.38 8.80
N THR A 47 13.59 -7.30 8.16
CA THR A 47 12.23 -6.77 8.25
C THR A 47 11.53 -6.82 6.89
N VAL A 48 10.23 -7.11 6.92
CA VAL A 48 9.33 -7.02 5.78
C VAL A 48 8.25 -5.99 6.13
N TYR A 49 8.00 -5.04 5.24
CA TYR A 49 6.86 -4.14 5.32
C TYR A 49 5.80 -4.58 4.31
N ALA A 50 4.68 -5.11 4.83
CA ALA A 50 3.54 -5.58 4.05
C ALA A 50 2.39 -4.57 4.09
N PHE A 51 1.97 -4.09 2.92
CA PHE A 51 0.92 -3.09 2.80
C PHE A 51 -0.42 -3.74 2.41
N PRO A 52 -1.51 -3.47 3.14
CA PRO A 52 -2.81 -4.09 2.88
C PRO A 52 -3.45 -3.58 1.58
N GLY A 53 -4.27 -4.45 0.99
CA GLY A 53 -5.12 -4.14 -0.15
C GLY A 53 -6.46 -3.51 0.26
N GLN A 54 -7.30 -3.24 -0.73
CA GLN A 54 -8.63 -2.64 -0.51
C GLN A 54 -9.51 -3.55 0.35
N GLY A 55 -10.30 -2.97 1.25
CA GLY A 55 -11.19 -3.67 2.19
C GLY A 55 -11.04 -3.19 3.64
N ILE A 56 -9.91 -2.55 3.98
CA ILE A 56 -9.60 -2.06 5.34
C ILE A 56 -10.16 -0.65 5.64
N GLN A 57 -10.71 0.02 4.63
CA GLN A 57 -11.15 1.41 4.74
C GLN A 57 -12.31 1.58 5.71
N HIS A 58 -12.22 2.61 6.54
CA HIS A 58 -13.29 3.05 7.42
C HIS A 58 -13.22 4.57 7.61
N LYS A 59 -14.33 5.17 8.02
CA LYS A 59 -14.38 6.61 8.30
C LYS A 59 -13.43 6.94 9.45
N GLY A 60 -12.57 7.93 9.25
CA GLY A 60 -11.60 8.35 10.27
C GLY A 60 -10.33 7.51 10.31
N MET A 61 -10.08 6.64 9.32
CA MET A 61 -8.80 5.90 9.27
C MET A 61 -7.61 6.89 9.30
N GLY A 62 -6.61 6.60 10.12
CA GLY A 62 -5.45 7.47 10.32
C GLY A 62 -5.66 8.67 11.25
N MET A 63 -6.90 8.94 11.69
CA MET A 63 -7.21 10.03 12.63
C MET A 63 -6.88 9.65 14.09
N GLU A 64 -6.69 8.37 14.38
CA GLU A 64 -6.28 7.84 15.68
C GLU A 64 -4.85 8.25 16.07
N VAL A 65 -4.07 8.74 15.10
CA VAL A 65 -2.76 9.37 15.32
C VAL A 65 -2.99 10.78 15.89
N GLY A 66 -3.44 10.82 17.14
CA GLY A 66 -3.93 12.02 17.82
C GLY A 66 -2.86 13.10 18.04
N PRO A 67 -3.29 14.31 18.45
CA PRO A 67 -2.43 15.48 18.66
C PRO A 67 -1.44 15.38 19.84
N GLY A 68 -1.45 14.27 20.59
CA GLY A 68 -0.69 14.10 21.85
C GLY A 68 0.68 13.44 21.75
N ARG A 69 1.07 12.86 20.61
CA ARG A 69 2.48 12.44 20.40
C ARG A 69 3.28 13.71 20.10
N ARG A 70 4.36 13.97 20.83
CA ARG A 70 5.28 15.10 20.54
C ARG A 70 5.84 14.92 19.13
N ARG A 71 5.15 15.50 18.15
CA ARG A 71 5.51 15.48 16.73
C ARG A 71 6.78 16.34 16.59
N PRO A 72 7.93 15.79 16.17
CA PRO A 72 9.13 16.60 16.03
C PRO A 72 8.91 17.67 14.96
N ALA A 73 9.51 18.85 15.17
CA ALA A 73 9.25 20.06 14.40
C ALA A 73 9.78 20.04 12.95
N ARG A 74 10.24 18.88 12.44
CA ARG A 74 10.83 18.72 11.10
C ARG A 74 10.13 17.64 10.27
N CYS A 75 8.80 17.64 10.29
CA CYS A 75 8.02 17.06 9.20
C CYS A 75 8.28 17.86 7.91
N GLY A 76 9.08 17.30 6.98
CA GLY A 76 9.21 17.85 5.63
C GLY A 76 7.88 17.84 4.84
N ARG A 77 7.92 18.17 3.55
CA ARG A 77 6.72 18.26 2.67
C ARG A 77 5.75 17.07 2.80
N ARG A 78 6.27 15.85 3.00
CA ARG A 78 5.48 14.62 3.24
C ARG A 78 4.70 14.64 4.56
N GLY A 79 5.28 15.18 5.63
CA GLY A 79 4.61 15.36 6.92
C GLY A 79 3.64 16.55 6.94
N GLN A 80 3.82 17.53 6.04
CA GLN A 80 2.82 18.58 5.78
C GLN A 80 1.61 18.01 5.03
N ILE A 81 1.80 17.17 4.00
CA ILE A 81 0.71 16.45 3.33
C ILE A 81 -0.03 15.57 4.34
N HIS A 82 0.66 14.88 5.27
CA HIS A 82 0.03 14.19 6.40
C HIS A 82 -0.82 15.12 7.28
N ARG A 83 -0.31 16.31 7.62
CA ARG A 83 -1.01 17.31 8.46
C ARG A 83 -2.27 17.85 7.79
N GLU A 84 -2.21 18.13 6.48
CA GLU A 84 -3.34 18.61 5.67
C GLU A 84 -4.35 17.49 5.34
N THR A 85 -3.85 16.26 5.16
CA THR A 85 -4.70 15.07 4.89
C THR A 85 -5.48 14.63 6.12
N LEU A 86 -4.87 14.65 7.31
CA LEU A 86 -5.56 14.32 8.56
C LEU A 86 -6.44 15.46 9.07
N ALA A 87 -6.15 16.73 8.75
CA ALA A 87 -7.00 17.84 9.18
C ALA A 87 -8.34 17.92 8.43
N SER A 88 -8.48 17.23 7.30
CA SER A 88 -9.67 17.28 6.46
C SER A 88 -10.58 16.07 6.70
N PRO A 89 -11.84 16.26 7.16
CA PRO A 89 -12.80 15.17 7.16
C PRO A 89 -12.94 14.63 5.72
N SER A 90 -13.04 13.29 5.60
CA SER A 90 -12.82 12.42 4.43
C SER A 90 -13.52 12.74 3.08
N CYS A 91 -14.00 13.97 2.86
CA CYS A 91 -14.70 14.43 1.67
C CYS A 91 -13.98 15.58 0.93
N MET A 92 -13.09 16.35 1.57
CA MET A 92 -12.46 17.52 0.91
C MET A 92 -11.34 17.16 -0.08
N TRP A 93 -10.69 16.00 0.10
CA TRP A 93 -9.60 15.56 -0.78
C TRP A 93 -10.06 15.20 -2.19
N CYS A 94 -11.30 14.69 -2.34
CA CYS A 94 -11.91 14.41 -3.63
C CYS A 94 -12.02 15.66 -4.52
N ALA A 95 -11.99 16.86 -3.92
CA ALA A 95 -12.03 18.13 -4.61
C ALA A 95 -10.63 18.74 -4.85
N THR A 96 -9.62 18.37 -4.04
CA THR A 96 -8.29 19.00 -4.07
C THR A 96 -7.27 18.26 -4.94
N ILE A 97 -7.25 16.91 -4.99
CA ILE A 97 -6.48 16.21 -6.04
C ILE A 97 -7.35 16.02 -7.29
N ARG A 98 -7.73 17.13 -7.91
CA ARG A 98 -8.30 17.11 -9.25
C ARG A 98 -7.15 17.35 -10.24
N PRO A 99 -6.75 16.39 -11.09
CA PRO A 99 -5.90 16.73 -12.22
C PRO A 99 -6.62 17.80 -13.04
N ALA A 100 -5.89 18.83 -13.47
CA ALA A 100 -6.45 20.05 -14.08
C ALA A 100 -7.37 19.78 -15.29
N SER A 101 -7.34 18.57 -15.86
CA SER A 101 -8.08 18.13 -17.04
C SER A 101 -9.44 17.46 -16.79
N SER A 102 -9.89 17.24 -15.55
CA SER A 102 -11.17 16.53 -15.31
C SER A 102 -12.37 17.47 -15.10
N ARG A 103 -13.44 17.27 -15.91
CA ARG A 103 -14.73 17.98 -15.82
C ARG A 103 -15.51 17.57 -14.57
N PRO A 104 -16.27 18.48 -13.95
CA PRO A 104 -17.10 18.17 -12.78
C PRO A 104 -18.28 17.28 -13.20
N VAL A 105 -18.25 16.00 -12.81
CA VAL A 105 -19.46 15.17 -12.82
C VAL A 105 -20.05 15.23 -11.41
N CYS A 106 -21.11 16.02 -11.26
CA CYS A 106 -21.81 16.22 -10.00
C CYS A 106 -23.23 15.67 -10.13
N THR A 107 -23.49 14.50 -9.54
CA THR A 107 -24.82 14.08 -9.04
C THR A 107 -24.64 12.80 -8.23
N THR A 108 -24.46 12.89 -6.91
CA THR A 108 -24.98 11.97 -5.86
C THR A 108 -24.24 12.12 -4.53
N THR A 109 -25.02 11.94 -3.46
CA THR A 109 -24.82 12.26 -2.04
C THR A 109 -23.45 11.86 -1.44
N THR A 110 -22.87 12.81 -0.70
CA THR A 110 -21.52 12.84 -0.08
C THR A 110 -21.08 11.58 0.69
N ARG A 111 -22.01 10.76 1.19
CA ARG A 111 -21.72 9.50 1.92
C ARG A 111 -21.18 8.38 1.03
N ARG A 112 -21.59 8.32 -0.25
CA ARG A 112 -21.21 7.22 -1.16
C ARG A 112 -19.82 7.37 -1.75
N ARG A 113 -19.24 8.59 -1.75
CA ARG A 113 -17.95 8.87 -2.41
C ARG A 113 -16.75 8.20 -1.77
N ALA A 114 -16.68 8.11 -0.43
CA ALA A 114 -15.52 7.51 0.26
C ALA A 114 -15.34 6.00 -0.02
N TYR A 115 -16.40 5.33 -0.44
CA TYR A 115 -16.42 3.90 -0.79
C TYR A 115 -16.24 3.64 -2.29
N LEU A 116 -16.11 4.70 -3.11
CA LEU A 116 -15.74 4.51 -4.50
C LEU A 116 -14.25 4.16 -4.57
N THR A 117 -13.95 3.12 -5.35
CA THR A 117 -12.63 2.53 -5.54
C THR A 117 -11.52 3.57 -5.71
N GLN A 118 -11.72 4.61 -6.53
CA GLN A 118 -10.71 5.65 -6.78
C GLN A 118 -10.35 6.47 -5.53
N PHE A 119 -11.31 6.73 -4.64
CA PHE A 119 -11.05 7.53 -3.44
C PHE A 119 -10.56 6.68 -2.28
N THR A 120 -11.06 5.45 -2.17
CA THR A 120 -10.60 4.48 -1.18
C THR A 120 -9.10 4.18 -1.35
N GLN A 121 -8.65 3.93 -2.57
CA GLN A 121 -7.26 3.60 -2.86
C GLN A 121 -6.31 4.75 -2.52
N VAL A 122 -6.69 5.99 -2.87
CA VAL A 122 -5.95 7.21 -2.52
C VAL A 122 -5.88 7.39 -1.01
N ALA A 123 -6.99 7.24 -0.29
CA ALA A 123 -7.03 7.42 1.17
C ALA A 123 -6.09 6.43 1.88
N MET A 124 -6.13 5.15 1.49
CA MET A 124 -5.26 4.13 2.06
C MET A 124 -3.78 4.42 1.77
N ALA A 125 -3.45 4.82 0.54
CA ALA A 125 -2.09 5.17 0.15
C ALA A 125 -1.55 6.35 0.99
N THR A 126 -2.35 7.39 1.21
CA THR A 126 -1.92 8.53 2.02
C THR A 126 -1.70 8.16 3.49
N VAL A 127 -2.59 7.37 4.08
CA VAL A 127 -2.48 6.95 5.49
C VAL A 127 -1.23 6.10 5.69
N ALA A 128 -0.96 5.17 4.79
CA ALA A 128 0.23 4.35 4.84
C ALA A 128 1.52 5.17 4.64
N ALA A 129 1.54 6.11 3.68
CA ALA A 129 2.68 6.99 3.47
C ALA A 129 2.98 7.86 4.69
N ALA A 130 1.93 8.34 5.36
CA ALA A 130 2.00 9.04 6.62
C ALA A 130 2.61 8.21 7.74
N GLN A 131 2.10 6.99 7.96
CA GLN A 131 2.60 6.08 9.00
C GLN A 131 4.08 5.73 8.80
N VAL A 132 4.49 5.49 7.55
CA VAL A 132 5.91 5.24 7.23
C VAL A 132 6.77 6.47 7.47
N ALA A 133 6.29 7.67 7.13
CA ALA A 133 7.01 8.90 7.42
C ALA A 133 7.21 9.12 8.92
N GLU A 134 6.18 8.86 9.74
CA GLU A 134 6.26 8.92 11.21
C GLU A 134 7.26 7.88 11.74
N MET A 135 7.23 6.64 11.24
CA MET A 135 8.19 5.60 11.63
C MET A 135 9.64 5.97 11.30
N ARG A 136 9.87 6.60 10.14
CA ARG A 136 11.20 7.10 9.75
C ARG A 136 11.66 8.25 10.66
N GLU A 137 10.77 9.19 10.97
CA GLU A 137 11.07 10.32 11.86
C GLU A 137 11.38 9.85 13.30
N ALA A 138 10.70 8.81 13.77
CA ALA A 138 10.95 8.18 15.06
C ALA A 138 12.21 7.30 15.11
N GLY A 139 12.92 7.12 13.98
CA GLY A 139 14.07 6.22 13.87
C GLY A 139 13.72 4.73 14.00
N ALA A 140 12.45 4.38 13.87
CA ALA A 140 11.94 3.00 14.00
C ALA A 140 11.83 2.27 12.65
N PHE A 141 12.04 2.97 11.54
CA PHE A 141 12.04 2.38 10.20
C PHE A 141 13.38 1.68 9.90
N VAL A 142 13.31 0.44 9.41
CA VAL A 142 14.49 -0.34 9.02
C VAL A 142 14.79 -0.12 7.53
N GLU A 143 15.92 0.50 7.24
CA GLU A 143 16.39 0.67 5.86
C GLU A 143 16.78 -0.66 5.21
N GLY A 144 16.54 -0.80 3.91
CA GLY A 144 16.81 -2.05 3.17
C GLY A 144 15.83 -3.20 3.50
N ALA A 145 14.72 -2.91 4.19
CA ALA A 145 13.65 -3.87 4.40
C ALA A 145 12.99 -4.32 3.09
N ILE A 146 12.44 -5.53 3.09
CA ILE A 146 11.70 -6.07 1.95
C ILE A 146 10.35 -5.36 1.87
N ALA A 147 9.99 -4.88 0.69
CA ALA A 147 8.69 -4.26 0.40
C ALA A 147 7.75 -5.28 -0.23
N CYS A 148 6.54 -5.43 0.31
CA CYS A 148 5.47 -6.18 -0.36
C CYS A 148 4.12 -5.51 -0.11
N GLY A 149 3.15 -5.76 -0.99
CA GLY A 149 1.82 -5.22 -0.84
C GLY A 149 0.77 -6.06 -1.55
N HIS A 150 -0.43 -6.10 -0.99
CA HIS A 150 -1.55 -6.83 -1.57
C HIS A 150 -2.30 -5.92 -2.55
N SER A 151 -2.33 -6.30 -3.84
CA SER A 151 -3.06 -5.54 -4.87
C SER A 151 -2.61 -4.07 -4.90
N VAL A 152 -3.52 -3.13 -4.62
CA VAL A 152 -3.18 -1.69 -4.55
C VAL A 152 -2.09 -1.36 -3.53
N GLY A 153 -1.91 -2.19 -2.50
CA GLY A 153 -0.87 -2.01 -1.48
C GLY A 153 0.55 -2.06 -2.06
N GLU A 154 0.76 -2.72 -3.20
CA GLU A 154 2.06 -2.81 -3.86
C GLU A 154 2.59 -1.42 -4.28
N TYR A 155 1.71 -0.58 -4.84
CA TYR A 155 2.07 0.79 -5.22
C TYR A 155 2.55 1.59 -4.01
N THR A 156 1.86 1.43 -2.89
CA THR A 156 2.21 2.10 -1.63
C THR A 156 3.54 1.57 -1.08
N ALA A 157 3.76 0.25 -1.12
CA ALA A 157 4.99 -0.39 -0.65
C ALA A 157 6.21 0.12 -1.44
N LEU A 158 6.10 0.17 -2.77
CA LEU A 158 7.14 0.72 -3.64
C LEU A 158 7.44 2.18 -3.32
N ALA A 159 6.42 3.05 -3.18
CA ALA A 159 6.66 4.45 -2.86
C ALA A 159 7.29 4.66 -1.48
N CYS A 160 6.80 3.94 -0.47
CA CYS A 160 7.09 4.24 0.93
C CYS A 160 8.35 3.53 1.45
N VAL A 161 8.62 2.32 0.98
CA VAL A 161 9.78 1.51 1.43
C VAL A 161 10.98 1.76 0.54
N THR A 162 10.81 1.68 -0.79
CA THR A 162 11.92 1.78 -1.75
C THR A 162 12.18 3.20 -2.23
N GLY A 163 11.15 4.07 -2.20
CA GLY A 163 11.27 5.47 -2.61
C GLY A 163 11.43 5.67 -4.11
N ILE A 164 11.01 4.68 -4.92
CA ILE A 164 11.17 4.71 -6.39
C ILE A 164 10.40 5.86 -7.07
N TYR A 165 9.28 6.29 -6.49
CA TYR A 165 8.55 7.50 -6.87
C TYR A 165 8.00 8.25 -5.64
N GLU A 166 7.69 9.53 -5.83
CA GLU A 166 7.18 10.43 -4.79
C GLU A 166 5.68 10.23 -4.51
N LEU A 167 5.20 10.83 -3.42
CA LEU A 167 3.82 10.70 -2.95
C LEU A 167 2.82 11.19 -4.00
N GLU A 168 3.10 12.28 -4.70
CA GLU A 168 2.22 12.84 -5.72
C GLU A 168 1.98 11.83 -6.85
N ALA A 169 3.04 11.17 -7.32
CA ALA A 169 2.96 10.13 -8.33
C ALA A 169 2.21 8.89 -7.83
N LEU A 170 2.45 8.48 -6.58
CA LEU A 170 1.68 7.39 -5.94
C LEU A 170 0.18 7.69 -6.01
N LEU A 171 -0.22 8.87 -5.56
CA LEU A 171 -1.63 9.25 -5.46
C LEU A 171 -2.30 9.36 -6.83
N GLU A 172 -1.60 9.92 -7.82
CA GLU A 172 -2.05 9.97 -9.20
C GLU A 172 -2.24 8.57 -9.79
N MET A 173 -1.26 7.67 -9.61
CA MET A 173 -1.33 6.31 -10.12
C MET A 173 -2.49 5.51 -9.51
N VAL A 174 -2.66 5.54 -8.19
CA VAL A 174 -3.75 4.79 -7.54
C VAL A 174 -5.13 5.39 -7.83
N PHE A 175 -5.22 6.70 -8.03
CA PHE A 175 -6.45 7.34 -8.48
C PHE A 175 -6.82 6.89 -9.89
N HIS A 176 -5.90 6.99 -10.85
CA HIS A 176 -6.13 6.56 -12.23
C HIS A 176 -6.44 5.07 -12.33
N ARG A 177 -5.75 4.24 -11.54
CA ARG A 177 -6.05 2.81 -11.40
C ARG A 177 -7.49 2.59 -10.96
N GLY A 178 -7.92 3.21 -9.85
CA GLY A 178 -9.28 3.05 -9.35
C GLY A 178 -10.35 3.55 -10.33
N SER A 179 -10.11 4.66 -11.02
CA SER A 179 -11.02 5.18 -12.04
C SER A 179 -11.12 4.24 -13.25
N LYS A 180 -9.98 3.84 -13.82
CA LYS A 180 -9.96 3.00 -15.03
C LYS A 180 -10.60 1.64 -14.80
N MET A 181 -10.37 1.05 -13.62
CA MET A 181 -10.98 -0.21 -13.21
C MET A 181 -12.51 -0.16 -13.22
N HIS A 182 -13.11 1.00 -12.93
CA HIS A 182 -14.55 1.16 -12.98
C HIS A 182 -15.09 1.26 -14.43
N ASP A 183 -14.35 1.96 -15.30
CA ASP A 183 -14.78 2.30 -16.65
C ASP A 183 -14.69 1.13 -17.65
N ILE A 184 -13.86 0.12 -17.38
CA ILE A 184 -13.63 -0.99 -18.31
C ILE A 184 -14.71 -2.08 -18.29
N VAL A 185 -15.63 -2.03 -17.32
CA VAL A 185 -16.68 -3.04 -17.17
C VAL A 185 -18.00 -2.50 -17.74
N PRO A 186 -18.61 -3.17 -18.73
CA PRO A 186 -19.95 -2.83 -19.21
C PRO A 186 -20.96 -2.90 -18.07
N ARG A 187 -21.85 -1.90 -18.04
CA ARG A 187 -22.89 -1.76 -17.02
C ARG A 187 -24.25 -1.58 -17.68
N ASP A 188 -25.28 -2.07 -17.03
CA ASP A 188 -26.67 -1.84 -17.44
C ASP A 188 -27.11 -0.38 -17.16
N GLU A 189 -28.34 -0.04 -17.54
CA GLU A 189 -28.95 1.28 -17.33
C GLU A 189 -29.03 1.69 -15.85
N LEU A 190 -28.98 0.71 -14.94
CA LEU A 190 -28.99 0.91 -13.48
C LEU A 190 -27.57 0.96 -12.89
N GLY A 191 -26.53 0.93 -13.74
CA GLY A 191 -25.12 0.98 -13.36
C GLY A 191 -24.57 -0.34 -12.79
N ARG A 192 -25.29 -1.45 -12.93
CA ARG A 192 -24.89 -2.76 -12.40
C ARG A 192 -24.03 -3.49 -13.42
N SER A 193 -23.01 -4.19 -12.95
CA SER A 193 -22.24 -5.11 -13.79
C SER A 193 -22.73 -6.56 -13.62
N ASN A 194 -22.43 -7.38 -14.62
CA ASN A 194 -22.59 -8.84 -14.55
C ASN A 194 -21.49 -9.54 -13.72
N TYR A 195 -20.59 -8.83 -13.06
CA TYR A 195 -19.46 -9.43 -12.33
C TYR A 195 -19.58 -9.26 -10.84
N ARG A 196 -19.12 -10.24 -10.06
CA ARG A 196 -18.98 -10.16 -8.60
C ARG A 196 -17.69 -10.85 -8.14
N LEU A 197 -17.44 -10.78 -6.85
CA LEU A 197 -16.34 -11.47 -6.18
C LEU A 197 -16.90 -12.34 -5.06
N ALA A 198 -16.44 -13.58 -4.95
CA ALA A 198 -16.70 -14.45 -3.83
C ALA A 198 -15.40 -14.89 -3.17
N ALA A 199 -15.44 -15.17 -1.88
CA ALA A 199 -14.38 -15.87 -1.16
C ALA A 199 -14.83 -17.31 -0.91
N ILE A 200 -13.96 -18.26 -1.24
CA ILE A 200 -14.15 -19.67 -0.90
C ILE A 200 -13.14 -20.13 0.15
N ARG A 201 -13.55 -21.10 0.98
CA ARG A 201 -12.71 -21.77 2.00
C ARG A 201 -12.62 -23.27 1.72
N PRO A 202 -11.64 -23.72 0.91
CA PRO A 202 -11.51 -25.12 0.48
C PRO A 202 -11.39 -26.12 1.63
N SER A 203 -10.66 -25.77 2.70
CA SER A 203 -10.55 -26.59 3.92
C SER A 203 -11.86 -26.91 4.63
N GLN A 204 -12.96 -26.21 4.29
CA GLN A 204 -14.29 -26.46 4.86
C GLN A 204 -15.15 -27.36 3.97
N ILE A 205 -14.65 -27.81 2.82
CA ILE A 205 -15.34 -28.67 1.84
C ILE A 205 -14.43 -29.80 1.32
N ASP A 206 -13.43 -30.19 2.11
CA ASP A 206 -12.47 -31.26 1.80
C ASP A 206 -11.87 -31.12 0.40
N LEU A 207 -11.45 -29.89 0.05
CA LEU A 207 -10.82 -29.56 -1.21
C LEU A 207 -9.38 -29.12 -0.96
N ASP A 208 -8.43 -29.86 -1.50
CA ASP A 208 -7.00 -29.59 -1.38
C ASP A 208 -6.58 -28.36 -2.19
N ASP A 209 -5.54 -27.65 -1.72
CA ASP A 209 -4.95 -26.46 -2.37
C ASP A 209 -4.61 -26.70 -3.85
N ALA A 210 -4.06 -27.88 -4.15
CA ALA A 210 -3.66 -28.26 -5.50
C ALA A 210 -4.84 -28.43 -6.46
N ASP A 211 -6.02 -28.76 -5.94
CA ASP A 211 -7.22 -29.06 -6.73
C ASP A 211 -8.11 -27.84 -6.93
N VAL A 212 -7.94 -26.77 -6.14
CA VAL A 212 -8.74 -25.53 -6.25
C VAL A 212 -8.73 -24.95 -7.67
N PRO A 213 -7.60 -24.83 -8.38
CA PRO A 213 -7.59 -24.32 -9.75
C PRO A 213 -8.40 -25.17 -10.72
N ALA A 214 -8.24 -26.50 -10.64
CA ALA A 214 -8.97 -27.44 -11.50
C ALA A 214 -10.48 -27.40 -11.19
N PHE A 215 -10.84 -27.36 -9.92
CA PHE A 215 -12.22 -27.25 -9.45
C PHE A 215 -12.93 -26.00 -10.01
N VAL A 216 -12.29 -24.83 -9.94
CA VAL A 216 -12.87 -23.59 -10.49
C VAL A 216 -12.94 -23.64 -12.02
N ALA A 217 -11.92 -24.19 -12.68
CA ALA A 217 -11.88 -24.32 -14.13
C ALA A 217 -12.97 -25.26 -14.68
N GLU A 218 -13.21 -26.40 -14.02
CA GLU A 218 -14.26 -27.35 -14.41
C GLU A 218 -15.65 -26.70 -14.36
N ILE A 219 -15.94 -25.92 -13.30
CA ILE A 219 -17.21 -25.20 -13.17
C ILE A 219 -17.34 -24.14 -14.27
N ALA A 220 -16.27 -23.39 -14.55
CA ALA A 220 -16.24 -22.41 -15.62
C ALA A 220 -16.55 -23.05 -16.99
N GLU A 221 -15.87 -24.16 -17.31
CA GLU A 221 -16.04 -24.88 -18.57
C GLU A 221 -17.46 -25.45 -18.72
N ARG A 222 -17.96 -26.14 -17.68
CA ARG A 222 -19.29 -26.75 -17.69
C ARG A 222 -20.41 -25.72 -17.86
N THR A 223 -20.25 -24.54 -17.28
CA THR A 223 -21.27 -23.48 -17.31
C THR A 223 -21.13 -22.57 -18.53
N GLY A 224 -19.95 -22.53 -19.15
CA GLY A 224 -19.59 -21.52 -20.15
C GLY A 224 -19.47 -20.10 -19.58
N GLU A 225 -19.42 -19.96 -18.25
CA GLU A 225 -19.36 -18.67 -17.56
C GLU A 225 -17.92 -18.34 -17.15
N PHE A 226 -17.63 -17.05 -17.03
CA PHE A 226 -16.32 -16.60 -16.56
C PHE A 226 -16.20 -16.79 -15.03
N LEU A 227 -15.18 -17.54 -14.60
CA LEU A 227 -14.74 -17.70 -13.22
C LEU A 227 -13.21 -17.79 -13.19
N GLU A 228 -12.55 -17.00 -12.35
CA GLU A 228 -11.10 -17.05 -12.15
C GLU A 228 -10.73 -16.82 -10.69
N ILE A 229 -9.73 -17.57 -10.21
CA ILE A 229 -9.09 -17.29 -8.93
C ILE A 229 -8.26 -16.01 -9.10
N VAL A 230 -8.64 -14.96 -8.38
CA VAL A 230 -8.01 -13.64 -8.47
C VAL A 230 -7.18 -13.28 -7.23
N ASN A 231 -7.37 -14.00 -6.12
CA ASN A 231 -6.50 -13.88 -4.96
C ASN A 231 -6.24 -15.24 -4.30
N TYR A 232 -4.97 -15.61 -4.23
CA TYR A 232 -4.45 -16.70 -3.41
C TYR A 232 -4.07 -16.14 -2.04
N ASN A 233 -5.04 -16.00 -1.13
CA ASN A 233 -4.83 -15.28 0.14
C ASN A 233 -4.19 -16.16 1.21
N LEU A 234 -4.70 -17.38 1.41
CA LEU A 234 -4.17 -18.31 2.39
C LEU A 234 -4.23 -19.73 1.83
N ARG A 235 -3.06 -20.37 1.71
CA ARG A 235 -2.92 -21.73 1.18
C ARG A 235 -3.86 -22.69 1.92
N GLY A 236 -4.64 -23.45 1.15
CA GLY A 236 -5.63 -24.42 1.60
C GLY A 236 -6.89 -23.83 2.26
N SER A 237 -6.93 -22.52 2.54
CA SER A 237 -7.94 -21.96 3.45
C SER A 237 -8.73 -20.79 2.88
N GLN A 238 -8.17 -19.96 2.01
CA GLN A 238 -8.89 -18.79 1.50
C GLN A 238 -8.44 -18.37 0.10
N TYR A 239 -9.39 -18.38 -0.84
CA TYR A 239 -9.22 -17.94 -2.22
C TYR A 239 -10.34 -16.98 -2.57
N ALA A 240 -10.03 -15.92 -3.32
CA ALA A 240 -11.05 -15.05 -3.90
C ALA A 240 -11.24 -15.40 -5.37
N ILE A 241 -12.49 -15.61 -5.76
CA ILE A 241 -12.91 -15.95 -7.11
C ILE A 241 -13.69 -14.78 -7.67
N ALA A 242 -13.24 -14.22 -8.80
CA ALA A 242 -14.02 -13.28 -9.57
C ALA A 242 -14.78 -14.04 -10.65
N GLY A 243 -16.02 -13.63 -10.91
CA GLY A 243 -16.83 -14.32 -11.90
C GLY A 243 -18.05 -13.54 -12.33
N THR A 244 -18.74 -14.05 -13.34
CA THR A 244 -20.08 -13.55 -13.65
C THR A 244 -21.06 -13.91 -12.53
N VAL A 245 -22.22 -13.24 -12.48
CA VAL A 245 -23.28 -13.57 -11.51
C VAL A 245 -23.66 -15.05 -11.62
N ARG A 246 -23.93 -15.53 -12.85
CA ARG A 246 -24.31 -16.92 -13.12
C ARG A 246 -23.17 -17.91 -12.79
N GLY A 247 -21.93 -17.57 -13.11
CA GLY A 247 -20.78 -18.41 -12.78
C GLY A 247 -20.62 -18.57 -11.26
N LEU A 248 -20.80 -17.48 -10.50
CA LEU A 248 -20.70 -17.52 -9.04
C LEU A 248 -21.88 -18.23 -8.38
N GLU A 249 -23.09 -18.16 -8.94
CA GLU A 249 -24.23 -18.97 -8.50
C GLU A 249 -23.96 -20.47 -8.69
N ALA A 250 -23.38 -20.85 -9.84
CA ALA A 250 -22.99 -22.24 -10.08
C ALA A 250 -21.86 -22.70 -9.15
N LEU A 251 -20.90 -21.83 -8.86
CA LEU A 251 -19.85 -22.08 -7.88
C LEU A 251 -20.43 -22.26 -6.47
N GLU A 252 -21.35 -21.39 -6.04
CA GLU A 252 -22.01 -21.50 -4.73
C GLU A 252 -22.77 -22.82 -4.62
N ALA A 253 -23.53 -23.20 -5.65
CA ALA A 253 -24.26 -24.47 -5.67
C ALA A 253 -23.35 -25.69 -5.57
N GLU A 254 -22.23 -25.71 -6.29
CA GLU A 254 -21.27 -26.82 -6.24
C GLU A 254 -20.52 -26.87 -4.89
N VAL A 255 -20.17 -25.71 -4.34
CA VAL A 255 -19.56 -25.61 -3.02
C VAL A 255 -20.51 -26.10 -1.93
N GLU A 256 -21.79 -25.76 -2.02
CA GLU A 256 -22.82 -26.23 -1.09
C GLU A 256 -23.05 -27.74 -1.22
N ARG A 257 -23.13 -28.28 -2.44
CA ARG A 257 -23.21 -29.73 -2.70
C ARG A 257 -22.05 -30.48 -2.05
N ARG A 258 -20.81 -29.99 -2.20
CA ARG A 258 -19.64 -30.58 -1.53
C ARG A 258 -19.71 -30.46 -0.02
N ARG A 259 -20.22 -29.34 0.51
CA ARG A 259 -20.42 -29.16 1.94
C ARG A 259 -21.37 -30.22 2.51
N GLU A 260 -22.47 -30.51 1.82
CA GLU A 260 -23.44 -31.55 2.23
C GLU A 260 -22.81 -32.95 2.28
N ILE A 261 -21.98 -33.28 1.29
CA ILE A 261 -21.28 -34.58 1.22
C ILE A 261 -20.22 -34.71 2.32
N THR A 262 -19.46 -33.65 2.56
CA THR A 262 -18.32 -33.66 3.49
C THR A 262 -18.72 -33.40 4.94
N GLY A 263 -19.97 -32.99 5.20
CA GLY A 263 -20.41 -32.51 6.51
C GLY A 263 -19.71 -31.19 6.92
N GLY A 264 -19.18 -30.47 5.94
CA GLY A 264 -18.38 -29.27 6.12
C GLY A 264 -19.17 -28.04 6.60
N LYS A 265 -18.46 -26.93 6.81
CA LYS A 265 -19.06 -25.63 7.17
C LYS A 265 -19.25 -24.76 5.95
N ARG A 266 -20.12 -23.74 6.06
CA ARG A 266 -20.36 -22.77 5.00
C ARG A 266 -19.05 -22.16 4.51
N SER A 267 -18.73 -22.42 3.25
CA SER A 267 -17.41 -22.19 2.68
C SER A 267 -17.42 -21.19 1.53
N PHE A 268 -18.60 -20.77 1.06
CA PHE A 268 -18.80 -19.70 0.08
C PHE A 268 -19.31 -18.42 0.76
N ILE A 269 -18.68 -17.28 0.44
CA ILE A 269 -19.07 -15.96 0.94
C ILE A 269 -19.03 -14.97 -0.23
N LEU A 270 -20.16 -14.40 -0.60
CA LEU A 270 -20.19 -13.30 -1.57
C LEU A 270 -19.61 -12.02 -0.95
N VAL A 271 -18.69 -11.36 -1.65
CA VAL A 271 -18.06 -10.12 -1.19
C VAL A 271 -18.90 -8.93 -1.64
N PRO A 272 -19.51 -8.16 -0.72
CA PRO A 272 -20.41 -7.07 -1.08
C PRO A 272 -19.64 -5.88 -1.68
N GLY A 273 -20.28 -5.19 -2.62
CA GLY A 273 -19.78 -3.91 -3.16
C GLY A 273 -18.63 -4.02 -4.15
N ILE A 274 -18.20 -5.24 -4.53
CA ILE A 274 -17.22 -5.46 -5.60
C ILE A 274 -17.94 -5.98 -6.84
N ASP A 275 -17.82 -5.23 -7.93
CA ASP A 275 -18.53 -5.48 -9.17
C ASP A 275 -17.62 -5.43 -10.41
N VAL A 276 -16.32 -5.62 -10.21
CA VAL A 276 -15.29 -5.67 -11.26
C VAL A 276 -14.38 -6.87 -11.00
N PRO A 277 -14.05 -7.69 -12.02
CA PRO A 277 -13.23 -8.88 -11.85
C PRO A 277 -11.73 -8.54 -11.84
N PHE A 278 -11.25 -7.89 -10.78
CA PHE A 278 -9.84 -7.47 -10.66
C PHE A 278 -8.85 -8.63 -10.75
N HIS A 279 -7.63 -8.38 -11.22
CA HIS A 279 -6.55 -9.38 -11.35
C HIS A 279 -6.85 -10.56 -12.28
N SER A 280 -7.93 -10.49 -13.04
CA SER A 280 -8.30 -11.52 -13.99
C SER A 280 -7.84 -11.21 -15.41
N ARG A 281 -7.89 -12.23 -16.27
CA ARG A 281 -7.65 -12.07 -17.71
C ARG A 281 -8.66 -11.13 -18.37
N TYR A 282 -9.85 -10.96 -17.80
CA TYR A 282 -10.83 -9.99 -18.29
C TYR A 282 -10.25 -8.57 -18.28
N CYS A 283 -9.65 -8.13 -17.17
CA CYS A 283 -9.05 -6.79 -17.10
C CYS A 283 -7.89 -6.62 -18.09
N ALA A 284 -7.11 -7.69 -18.32
CA ALA A 284 -6.01 -7.67 -19.28
C ALA A 284 -6.52 -7.54 -20.73
N SER A 285 -7.63 -8.21 -21.08
CA SER A 285 -8.16 -8.17 -22.45
C SER A 285 -8.82 -6.83 -22.81
N VAL A 286 -9.49 -6.18 -21.85
CA VAL A 286 -10.17 -4.89 -22.06
C VAL A 286 -9.24 -3.68 -21.87
N SER A 287 -8.08 -3.86 -21.22
CA SER A 287 -7.09 -2.80 -21.04
C SER A 287 -5.65 -3.32 -21.21
N PRO A 288 -5.29 -3.80 -22.43
CA PRO A 288 -3.96 -4.36 -22.69
C PRO A 288 -2.83 -3.32 -22.52
N ASN A 289 -3.16 -2.04 -22.71
CA ASN A 289 -2.26 -0.91 -22.51
C ASN A 289 -2.61 -0.13 -21.24
N PHE A 290 -2.78 -0.80 -20.09
CA PHE A 290 -2.76 -0.12 -18.79
C PHE A 290 -1.33 0.38 -18.49
N ALA A 291 -0.84 1.30 -19.32
CA ALA A 291 0.26 2.17 -19.02
C ALA A 291 -0.38 3.48 -18.54
N VAL A 292 -0.40 3.71 -17.23
CA VAL A 292 -0.60 5.08 -16.75
C VAL A 292 0.55 5.88 -17.36
N ARG A 293 0.23 6.86 -18.21
CA ARG A 293 1.23 7.74 -18.82
C ARG A 293 1.85 8.58 -17.71
N TRP A 294 2.86 8.02 -17.09
CA TRP A 294 3.53 8.60 -15.94
C TRP A 294 4.55 9.62 -16.47
N THR A 295 4.33 10.88 -16.10
CA THR A 295 5.15 12.04 -16.50
C THR A 295 6.05 12.54 -15.38
N GLY A 296 6.06 11.85 -14.23
CA GLY A 296 6.89 12.17 -13.08
C GLY A 296 8.38 11.87 -13.32
N SER A 297 9.24 12.25 -12.37
CA SER A 297 10.65 11.83 -12.36
C SER A 297 10.81 10.55 -11.53
N CYS A 298 11.49 9.55 -12.08
CA CYS A 298 11.69 8.24 -11.48
C CYS A 298 13.10 8.37 -10.97
N ARG A 299 13.28 8.19 -9.66
CA ARG A 299 14.64 7.97 -9.19
C ARG A 299 14.99 6.59 -9.74
N ALA A 300 15.79 6.54 -10.80
CA ALA A 300 16.37 5.30 -11.29
C ALA A 300 17.30 4.77 -10.21
N THR A 301 16.75 4.08 -9.21
CA THR A 301 17.52 3.33 -8.24
C THR A 301 18.07 2.14 -9.01
N ARG A 302 19.37 2.18 -9.36
CA ARG A 302 20.07 1.00 -9.86
C ARG A 302 19.85 -0.10 -8.81
N ILE A 303 19.14 -1.16 -9.19
CA ILE A 303 19.13 -2.41 -8.45
C ILE A 303 20.58 -2.88 -8.48
N PRO A 304 21.29 -2.97 -7.35
CA PRO A 304 22.62 -3.55 -7.33
C PRO A 304 22.48 -5.00 -7.81
N THR A 305 23.15 -5.34 -8.91
CA THR A 305 23.44 -6.73 -9.29
C THR A 305 24.31 -7.39 -8.25
#